data_AF-C9DF21-F1
#
_entry.id   AF-C9DF21-F1
#
_cell.length_a   1.000
_cell.length_b   1.000
_cell.length_c   1.000
_cell.angle_alpha   90.00
_cell.angle_beta   90.00
_cell.angle_gamma   90.00
#
_symmetry.space_group_name_H-M   'P 1'
#
loop_
_entity.id
_entity.type
_entity.pdbx_description
1 polymer ?
#
loop_
_entity_poly.entity_id
_entity_poly.type
_entity_poly.pdbx_seq_one_letter_code
_entity_poly.pdbx_strand_id
1 'polypeptide(L)'
;EDIDIPFVECAEYMEPSPLARAEWMKFYGLLFGEYDKADSLFQVVDQHYQTLKAQAAKAGKGREALIDKMVGSVWYVPGGRSTLGQMVRDANGRYPWAADDHSGSLSLPFETVLEQGGEADVWFYPRA
;
A
#
# COMPACT_ATOMS: atom_id res chain seq x y z
N GLU A 1 17.44 15.20 -23.15
CA GLU A 1 16.14 15.58 -22.56
C GLU A 1 15.06 15.93 -23.57
N ASP A 2 15.29 15.85 -24.88
CA ASP A 2 14.19 15.89 -25.87
C ASP A 2 14.34 14.72 -26.84
N ILE A 3 13.49 13.69 -26.69
CA ILE A 3 13.39 12.58 -27.64
C ILE A 3 12.14 12.69 -28.54
N ASP A 4 11.37 13.78 -28.42
CA ASP A 4 10.11 14.03 -29.15
C ASP A 4 9.10 12.87 -29.06
N ILE A 5 9.15 12.14 -27.94
CA ILE A 5 8.21 11.06 -27.60
C ILE A 5 7.29 11.59 -26.50
N PRO A 6 5.97 11.54 -26.68
CA PRO A 6 5.02 11.84 -25.61
C PRO A 6 5.31 10.96 -24.39
N PHE A 7 5.53 11.57 -23.24
CA PHE A 7 5.71 10.86 -21.97
C PHE A 7 4.46 11.03 -21.11
N VAL A 8 4.15 9.98 -20.36
CA VAL A 8 3.07 9.96 -19.37
C VAL A 8 3.68 9.51 -18.07
N GLU A 9 3.63 10.36 -17.05
CA GLU A 9 4.11 10.01 -15.72
C GLU A 9 3.10 9.08 -15.02
N CYS A 10 3.57 7.90 -14.60
CA CYS A 10 2.78 6.96 -13.81
C CYS A 10 3.18 7.08 -12.35
N ALA A 11 2.29 7.65 -11.54
CA ALA A 11 2.51 7.94 -10.12
C ALA A 11 1.58 7.14 -9.21
N GLU A 12 1.10 5.97 -9.66
CA GLU A 12 0.15 5.13 -8.92
C GLU A 12 0.70 4.66 -7.57
N TYR A 13 2.03 4.57 -7.45
CA TYR A 13 2.71 4.25 -6.20
C TYR A 13 2.57 5.33 -5.12
N MET A 14 2.17 6.56 -5.48
CA MET A 14 1.93 7.67 -4.56
C MET A 14 0.50 7.69 -4.00
N GLU A 15 -0.39 6.83 -4.49
CA GLU A 15 -1.77 6.77 -4.01
C GLU A 15 -1.82 6.38 -2.52
N PRO A 16 -2.65 7.05 -1.71
CA PRO A 16 -2.76 6.75 -0.29
C PRO A 16 -3.62 5.50 -0.02
N SER A 17 -4.37 5.01 -1.02
CA SER A 17 -5.33 3.92 -0.88
C SER A 17 -5.03 2.76 -1.84
N PRO A 18 -5.16 1.49 -1.38
CA PRO A 18 -5.06 0.31 -2.23
C PRO A 18 -5.99 0.33 -3.44
N LEU A 19 -7.22 0.82 -3.26
CA LEU A 19 -8.21 0.90 -4.33
C LEU A 19 -7.95 2.06 -5.27
N ALA A 20 -7.51 3.22 -4.76
CA ALA A 20 -7.08 4.32 -5.61
C ALA A 20 -5.92 3.89 -6.51
N ARG A 21 -4.93 3.18 -5.95
CA ARG A 21 -3.84 2.57 -6.72
C ARG A 21 -4.34 1.56 -7.75
N ALA A 22 -5.31 0.71 -7.40
CA ALA A 22 -5.89 -0.25 -8.34
C ALA A 22 -6.66 0.43 -9.48
N GLU A 23 -7.31 1.57 -9.23
CA GLU A 23 -8.11 2.30 -10.22
C GLU A 23 -7.28 2.80 -11.40
N TRP A 24 -5.96 2.96 -11.25
CA TRP A 24 -5.03 3.27 -12.35
C TRP A 24 -5.12 2.27 -13.51
N MET A 25 -5.63 1.05 -13.30
CA MET A 25 -5.90 0.14 -14.42
C MET A 25 -6.88 0.72 -15.44
N LYS A 26 -7.82 1.57 -15.03
CA LYS A 26 -8.76 2.27 -15.92
C LYS A 26 -8.06 3.32 -16.77
N PHE A 27 -7.09 4.03 -16.18
CA PHE A 27 -6.23 4.96 -16.91
C PHE A 27 -5.43 4.24 -18.00
N TYR A 28 -4.81 3.10 -17.68
CA TYR A 28 -4.14 2.27 -18.69
C TYR A 28 -5.13 1.75 -19.73
N GLY A 29 -6.32 1.30 -19.33
CA GLY A 29 -7.38 0.90 -20.26
C GLY A 29 -7.73 2.00 -21.26
N LEU A 30 -7.80 3.26 -20.82
CA LEU A 30 -8.04 4.40 -21.69
C LEU A 30 -6.94 4.56 -22.76
N LEU A 31 -5.67 4.44 -22.37
CA LEU A 31 -4.52 4.56 -23.29
C LEU A 31 -4.51 3.48 -24.39
N PHE A 32 -5.02 2.29 -24.08
CA PHE A 32 -5.05 1.15 -25.00
C PHE A 32 -6.40 0.94 -25.70
N GLY A 33 -7.39 1.80 -25.48
CA GLY A 33 -8.74 1.63 -26.07
C GLY A 33 -9.56 0.51 -25.44
N GLU A 34 -9.22 0.10 -24.22
CA GLU A 34 -9.76 -1.04 -23.47
C GLU A 34 -10.44 -0.59 -22.17
N TYR A 35 -11.00 0.63 -22.13
CA TYR A 35 -11.58 1.22 -20.92
C TYR A 35 -12.67 0.34 -20.29
N ASP A 36 -13.64 -0.13 -21.07
CA ASP A 36 -14.76 -0.94 -20.56
C ASP A 36 -14.29 -2.23 -19.91
N LYS A 37 -13.23 -2.85 -20.47
CA LYS A 37 -12.59 -4.03 -19.91
C LYS A 37 -11.86 -3.70 -18.62
N ALA A 38 -11.11 -2.60 -18.58
CA ALA A 38 -10.40 -2.16 -17.38
C ALA A 38 -11.37 -1.76 -16.25
N ASP A 39 -12.47 -1.08 -16.56
CA ASP A 39 -13.53 -0.76 -15.59
C ASP A 39 -14.16 -2.04 -15.03
N SER A 40 -14.52 -2.99 -15.90
CA SER A 40 -15.05 -4.29 -15.47
C SER A 40 -14.09 -5.03 -14.53
N LEU A 41 -12.78 -5.02 -14.82
CA LEU A 41 -11.77 -5.63 -13.97
C LEU A 41 -11.63 -4.88 -12.63
N PHE A 42 -11.66 -3.55 -12.65
CA PHE A 42 -11.61 -2.74 -11.44
C PHE A 42 -12.80 -3.03 -10.51
N GLN A 43 -14.02 -3.15 -11.06
CA GLN A 43 -15.21 -3.50 -10.27
C GLN A 43 -15.06 -4.87 -9.58
N VAL A 44 -14.43 -5.85 -10.24
CA VAL A 44 -14.13 -7.16 -9.62
C VAL A 44 -13.13 -6.99 -8.46
N VAL A 45 -12.09 -6.18 -8.64
CA VAL A 45 -11.09 -5.90 -7.59
C VAL A 45 -11.73 -5.17 -6.41
N ASP A 46 -12.51 -4.11 -6.65
CA ASP A 46 -13.20 -3.37 -5.60
C ASP A 46 -14.14 -4.29 -4.82
N GLN A 47 -15.00 -5.05 -5.51
CA GLN A 47 -15.92 -5.97 -4.86
C GLN A 47 -15.21 -6.99 -3.97
N HIS A 48 -14.11 -7.59 -4.44
CA HIS A 48 -13.32 -8.53 -3.64
C HIS A 48 -12.65 -7.84 -2.44
N TYR A 49 -12.08 -6.66 -2.64
CA TYR A 49 -11.44 -5.90 -1.57
C TYR A 49 -12.43 -5.54 -0.47
N GLN A 50 -13.60 -4.98 -0.83
CA GLN A 50 -14.65 -4.63 0.13
C GLN A 50 -15.17 -5.87 0.86
N THR A 51 -15.32 -7.00 0.16
CA THR A 51 -15.74 -8.27 0.77
C THR A 51 -14.73 -8.74 1.83
N LEU A 52 -13.44 -8.74 1.49
CA LEU A 52 -12.38 -9.15 2.42
C LEU A 52 -12.24 -8.19 3.60
N LYS A 53 -12.31 -6.88 3.36
CA LYS A 53 -12.32 -5.85 4.41
C LYS A 53 -13.48 -6.04 5.38
N ALA A 54 -14.68 -6.29 4.86
CA ALA A 54 -15.86 -6.55 5.69
C ALA A 54 -15.77 -7.86 6.46
N GLN A 55 -15.10 -8.89 5.92
CA GLN A 55 -14.81 -10.14 6.64
C GLN A 55 -13.80 -9.91 7.76
N ALA A 56 -12.70 -9.20 7.48
CA ALA A 56 -11.65 -8.90 8.44
C ALA A 56 -12.17 -8.06 9.63
N ALA A 57 -13.06 -7.09 9.36
CA ALA A 57 -13.70 -6.27 10.39
C ALA A 57 -14.54 -7.08 11.41
N LYS A 58 -14.99 -8.30 11.05
CA LYS A 58 -15.74 -9.19 11.96
C LYS A 58 -14.82 -10.06 12.83
N ALA A 59 -13.54 -10.16 12.48
CA ALA A 59 -12.56 -10.86 13.29
C ALA A 59 -12.16 -10.01 14.51
N GLY A 60 -11.57 -10.65 15.53
CA GLY A 60 -10.88 -9.90 16.60
C GLY A 60 -9.71 -9.08 16.07
N LYS A 61 -9.15 -8.19 16.89
CA LYS A 61 -7.94 -7.43 16.53
C LYS A 61 -6.86 -8.39 16.01
N GLY A 62 -6.43 -8.15 14.78
CA GLY A 62 -5.45 -8.96 14.07
C GLY A 62 -4.04 -8.84 14.66
N ARG A 63 -3.13 -9.61 14.07
CA ARG A 63 -1.70 -9.58 14.37
C ARG A 63 -1.11 -8.21 14.06
N GLU A 64 -0.10 -7.84 14.83
CA GLU A 64 0.75 -6.70 14.51
C GLU A 64 1.76 -7.05 13.44
N ALA A 65 1.86 -6.21 12.42
CA ALA A 65 2.68 -6.47 11.24
C ALA A 65 3.81 -5.44 11.14
N LEU A 66 5.06 -5.89 11.14
CA LEU A 66 6.19 -5.09 10.72
C LEU A 66 6.31 -5.15 9.19
N ILE A 67 6.42 -3.99 8.55
CA ILE A 67 6.66 -3.86 7.12
C ILE A 67 7.83 -2.90 6.95
N ASP A 68 8.90 -3.35 6.29
CA ASP A 68 10.04 -2.51 6.01
C ASP A 68 10.69 -2.82 4.66
N LYS A 69 11.59 -1.91 4.29
CA LYS A 69 12.65 -2.13 3.32
C LYS A 69 13.92 -1.44 3.81
N MET A 70 14.98 -2.20 4.08
CA MET A 70 16.28 -1.65 4.42
C MET A 70 17.06 -1.25 3.16
N VAL A 71 17.60 -0.02 3.13
CA VAL A 71 18.55 0.44 2.10
C VAL A 71 19.75 1.09 2.80
N GLY A 72 20.91 0.43 2.73
CA GLY A 72 22.07 0.82 3.53
C GLY A 72 21.79 0.63 5.02
N SER A 73 21.94 1.69 5.81
CA SER A 73 21.62 1.72 7.25
C SER A 73 20.23 2.27 7.57
N VAL A 74 19.45 2.67 6.56
CA VAL A 74 18.13 3.29 6.75
C VAL A 74 17.04 2.25 6.53
N TRP A 75 16.11 2.18 7.47
CA TRP A 75 14.88 1.40 7.32
C TRP A 75 13.78 2.31 6.78
N TYR A 76 13.19 1.90 5.67
CA TYR A 76 12.01 2.55 5.10
C TYR A 76 10.78 1.76 5.53
N VAL A 77 9.95 2.36 6.37
CA VAL A 77 8.69 1.76 6.81
C VAL A 77 7.52 2.57 6.26
N PRO A 78 6.40 1.96 5.85
CA PRO A 78 5.25 2.71 5.35
C PRO A 78 4.67 3.70 6.39
N GLY A 79 4.29 4.90 5.98
CA GLY A 79 3.54 5.81 6.86
C GLY A 79 2.14 5.29 7.18
N GLY A 80 1.50 5.82 8.23
CA GLY A 80 0.20 5.33 8.69
C GLY A 80 -0.95 5.57 7.70
N ARG A 81 -0.80 6.56 6.80
CA ARG A 81 -1.74 6.86 5.70
C ARG A 81 -1.24 6.38 4.33
N SER A 82 -0.20 5.55 4.30
CA SER A 82 0.27 4.93 3.07
C SER A 82 -0.66 3.81 2.61
N THR A 83 -0.57 3.42 1.33
CA THR A 83 -1.30 2.27 0.79
C THR A 83 -1.10 1.01 1.66
N LEU A 84 0.14 0.71 2.09
CA LEU A 84 0.42 -0.46 2.92
C LEU A 84 -0.11 -0.32 4.35
N GLY A 85 0.04 0.86 4.96
CA GLY A 85 -0.55 1.14 6.27
C GLY A 85 -2.08 1.00 6.25
N GLN A 86 -2.73 1.43 5.17
CA GLN A 86 -4.17 1.24 4.97
C GLN A 86 -4.53 -0.23 4.74
N MET A 87 -3.73 -1.02 4.00
CA MET A 87 -3.97 -2.46 3.84
C MET A 87 -3.97 -3.20 5.19
N VAL A 88 -3.01 -2.90 6.07
CA VAL A 88 -2.96 -3.52 7.41
C VAL A 88 -4.21 -3.15 8.22
N ARG A 89 -4.60 -1.88 8.19
CA ARG A 89 -5.81 -1.39 8.87
C ARG A 89 -7.08 -2.04 8.34
N ASP A 90 -7.23 -2.13 7.02
CA ASP A 90 -8.41 -2.70 6.37
C ASP A 90 -8.49 -4.24 6.58
N ALA A 91 -7.35 -4.88 6.84
CA ALA A 91 -7.27 -6.27 7.31
C ALA A 91 -7.52 -6.43 8.83
N ASN A 92 -7.95 -5.37 9.52
CA ASN A 92 -8.11 -5.31 10.98
C ASN A 92 -6.83 -5.68 11.77
N GLY A 93 -5.68 -5.52 11.14
CA GLY A 93 -4.36 -5.74 11.72
C GLY A 93 -3.88 -4.54 12.54
N ARG A 94 -2.78 -4.73 13.26
CA ARG A 94 -2.08 -3.65 13.96
C ARG A 94 -0.79 -3.30 13.22
N TYR A 95 -0.40 -2.04 13.32
CA TYR A 95 0.80 -1.51 12.68
C TYR A 95 1.50 -0.53 13.64
N PRO A 96 2.82 -0.65 13.88
CA PRO A 96 3.51 0.21 14.84
C PRO A 96 3.32 1.71 14.56
N TRP A 97 3.32 2.10 13.30
CA TRP A 97 3.16 3.50 12.85
C TRP A 97 1.74 3.82 12.35
N ALA A 98 0.71 3.10 12.83
CA ALA A 98 -0.67 3.31 12.37
C ALA A 98 -1.21 4.74 12.56
N ALA A 99 -0.67 5.47 13.55
CA ALA A 99 -1.07 6.84 13.88
C ALA A 99 -0.33 7.93 13.09
N ASP A 100 0.71 7.56 12.34
CA ASP A 100 1.45 8.49 11.48
C ASP A 100 0.58 8.99 10.32
N ASP A 101 0.79 10.23 9.89
CA ASP A 101 -0.03 10.91 8.89
C ASP A 101 0.59 10.95 7.48
N HIS A 102 1.79 10.39 7.29
CA HIS A 102 2.44 10.33 5.99
C HIS A 102 1.79 9.27 5.08
N SER A 103 1.66 9.61 3.79
CA SER A 103 1.25 8.68 2.73
C SER A 103 2.41 7.92 2.08
N GLY A 104 3.64 8.39 2.26
CA GLY A 104 4.87 7.77 1.79
C GLY A 104 5.55 6.90 2.85
N SER A 105 6.83 6.59 2.64
CA SER A 105 7.65 5.88 3.63
C SER A 105 8.29 6.85 4.62
N LEU A 106 8.38 6.43 5.88
CA LEU A 106 9.22 7.03 6.91
C LEU A 106 10.65 6.48 6.78
N SER A 107 11.65 7.35 6.96
CA SER A 107 13.06 6.97 7.00
C SER A 107 13.51 6.91 8.46
N LEU A 108 13.69 5.70 8.99
CA LEU A 108 13.97 5.48 10.41
C LEU A 108 15.32 4.79 10.62
N PRO A 109 16.02 5.09 11.74
CA PRO A 109 17.17 4.30 12.18
C PRO A 109 16.71 2.95 12.74
N PHE A 110 17.63 1.98 12.76
CA PHE A 110 17.36 0.61 13.25
C PHE A 110 16.77 0.59 14.66
N GLU A 111 17.31 1.41 15.57
CA GLU A 111 16.92 1.45 16.97
C GLU A 111 15.45 1.80 17.14
N THR A 112 14.94 2.76 16.35
CA THR A 112 13.52 3.15 16.38
C THR A 112 12.62 2.02 15.86
N VAL A 113 13.07 1.31 14.82
CA VAL A 113 12.31 0.17 14.29
C VAL A 113 12.30 -0.98 15.29
N LEU A 114 13.42 -1.28 15.93
CA LEU A 114 13.52 -2.32 16.95
C LEU A 114 12.64 -1.99 18.16
N GLU A 115 12.68 -0.74 18.64
CA GLU A 115 11.89 -0.30 19.79
C GLU A 115 10.38 -0.39 19.55
N GLN A 116 9.91 0.05 18.37
CA GLN A 116 8.47 0.16 18.10
C GLN A 116 7.88 -1.08 17.41
N GLY A 117 8.66 -1.79 16.60
CA GLY A 117 8.20 -2.91 15.78
C GLY A 117 8.92 -4.23 16.03
N GLY A 118 9.90 -4.29 16.94
CA GLY A 118 10.69 -5.50 17.23
C GLY A 118 9.87 -6.66 17.80
N GLU A 119 8.74 -6.36 18.45
CA GLU A 119 7.81 -7.33 19.04
C GLU A 119 6.61 -7.64 18.13
N ALA A 120 6.65 -7.23 16.86
CA ALA A 120 5.56 -7.49 15.92
C ALA A 120 5.32 -9.00 15.75
N ASP A 121 4.05 -9.39 15.73
CA ASP A 121 3.63 -10.78 15.59
C ASP A 121 4.06 -11.40 14.25
N VAL A 122 4.11 -10.59 13.20
CA VAL A 122 4.50 -10.98 11.85
C VAL A 122 5.40 -9.94 11.21
N TRP A 123 6.37 -10.39 10.43
CA TRP A 123 7.24 -9.53 9.63
C TRP A 123 6.98 -9.78 8.14
N PHE A 124 6.41 -8.79 7.46
CA PHE A 124 6.26 -8.80 6.01
C PHE A 124 7.47 -8.15 5.36
N TYR A 125 8.22 -8.96 4.63
CA TYR A 125 9.27 -8.50 3.74
C TYR A 125 8.74 -8.50 2.30
N PRO A 126 8.28 -7.36 1.76
CA PRO A 126 7.82 -7.28 0.38
C PRO A 126 9.02 -7.54 -0.54
N ARG A 127 8.99 -8.64 -1.30
CA ARG A 127 9.97 -8.83 -2.38
C ARG A 127 9.66 -7.80 -3.46
N ALA A 128 10.68 -7.01 -3.80
CA ALA A 128 10.67 -6.09 -4.93
C ALA A 128 10.54 -6.83 -6.26
#